data_AF-A0A420VBT0-F1
#
_entry.id   AF-A0A420VBT0-F1
#
_cell.length_a   1.000
_cell.length_b   1.000
_cell.length_c   1.000
_cell.angle_alpha   90.00
_cell.angle_beta   90.00
_cell.angle_gamma   90.00
#
_symmetry.space_group_name_H-M   'P 1'
#
loop_
_entity.id
_entity.type
_entity.pdbx_description
1 polymer ?
#
loop_
_entity_poly.entity_id
_entity_poly.type
_entity_poly.pdbx_seq_one_letter_code
_entity_poly.pdbx_strand_id
1 'polypeptide(L)'
;MKTNPFRIILVFFFIFLLTGCTGKGGESAGDGKKAAGGVKVTDASGREITFETHPKRFASLTVGDMDIIHQLGGEIVGRPNAKAGIPEDLLKAEEIGNTHQPNIEKIVSLKPDVLIANVGFDKNIPAWRIKAYGRS
;
A
#
# COMPACT_ATOMS: atom_id res chain seq x y z
N MET A 1 -61.19 -26.48 17.21
CA MET A 1 -59.99 -25.67 17.52
C MET A 1 -60.18 -24.30 16.90
N LYS A 2 -60.40 -23.26 17.71
CA LYS A 2 -60.62 -21.87 17.25
C LYS A 2 -59.27 -21.30 16.79
N THR A 3 -59.09 -21.12 15.49
CA THR A 3 -57.95 -20.40 14.93
C THR A 3 -58.11 -18.92 15.24
N ASN A 4 -57.23 -18.35 16.05
CA ASN A 4 -57.30 -16.92 16.40
C ASN A 4 -56.93 -16.10 15.17
N PRO A 5 -57.84 -15.26 14.62
CA PRO A 5 -57.59 -14.50 13.41
C PRO A 5 -56.40 -13.54 13.58
N PHE A 6 -56.15 -13.12 14.82
CA PHE A 6 -55.01 -12.28 15.19
C PHE A 6 -53.65 -12.97 14.99
N ARG A 7 -53.57 -14.31 15.14
CA ARG A 7 -52.33 -15.07 14.89
C ARG A 7 -52.03 -15.23 13.40
N ILE A 8 -53.05 -15.29 12.55
CA ILE A 8 -52.89 -15.34 11.08
C ILE A 8 -52.47 -13.97 10.55
N ILE A 9 -53.02 -12.89 11.10
CA ILE A 9 -52.65 -11.50 10.76
C ILE A 9 -51.22 -11.18 11.17
N LEU A 10 -50.74 -11.68 12.32
CA LEU A 10 -49.35 -11.48 12.77
C LEU A 10 -48.32 -12.19 11.88
N VAL A 11 -48.65 -13.38 11.35
CA VAL A 11 -47.77 -14.15 10.44
C VAL A 11 -47.78 -13.56 9.03
N PHE A 12 -48.92 -13.05 8.56
CA PHE A 12 -49.01 -12.37 7.26
C PHE A 12 -48.33 -11.00 7.25
N PHE A 13 -48.37 -10.27 8.37
CA PHE A 13 -47.65 -9.00 8.56
C PHE A 13 -46.13 -9.20 8.58
N PHE A 14 -45.65 -10.33 9.12
CA PHE A 14 -44.22 -10.66 9.12
C PHE A 14 -43.67 -11.01 7.73
N ILE A 15 -44.53 -11.53 6.83
CA ILE A 15 -44.17 -11.82 5.43
C ILE A 15 -44.08 -10.54 4.58
N PHE A 16 -44.86 -9.50 4.92
CA PHE A 16 -44.88 -8.22 4.19
C PHE A 16 -43.67 -7.31 4.49
N LEU A 17 -42.92 -7.57 5.57
CA LEU A 17 -41.70 -6.82 5.92
C LEU A 17 -40.47 -7.26 5.14
N LEU A 18 -40.54 -8.36 4.37
CA LEU A 18 -39.40 -8.89 3.59
C LEU A 18 -39.40 -8.44 2.11
N THR A 19 -40.41 -7.70 1.66
CA THR A 19 -40.47 -7.18 0.28
C THR A 19 -40.19 -5.67 0.27
N GLY A 20 -38.94 -5.31 0.56
CA GLY A 20 -38.47 -3.92 0.59
C GLY A 20 -37.28 -3.69 -0.34
N CYS A 21 -37.52 -2.90 -1.39
CA CYS A 21 -36.58 -2.26 -2.32
C CYS A 21 -35.81 -3.11 -3.34
N THR A 22 -36.48 -3.30 -4.48
CA THR A 22 -35.87 -3.10 -5.81
C THR A 22 -35.40 -1.65 -5.93
N GLY A 23 -34.14 -1.40 -5.61
CA GLY A 23 -33.45 -0.12 -5.79
C GLY A 23 -32.11 -0.39 -6.45
N LYS A 24 -31.86 0.28 -7.58
CA LYS A 24 -30.64 0.20 -8.38
C LYS A 24 -29.38 0.47 -7.53
N GLY A 25 -28.75 -0.61 -7.10
CA GLY A 25 -27.46 -0.68 -6.41
C GLY A 25 -27.07 -2.16 -6.47
N GLY A 26 -25.99 -2.54 -7.14
CA GLY A 26 -24.65 -2.14 -6.78
C GLY A 26 -23.94 -3.28 -6.04
N GLU A 27 -24.18 -4.53 -6.43
CA GLU A 27 -23.40 -5.69 -6.01
C GLU A 27 -22.72 -6.26 -7.24
N SER A 28 -21.61 -5.59 -7.60
CA SER A 28 -20.51 -6.33 -8.21
C SER A 28 -20.09 -7.37 -7.19
N ALA A 29 -20.42 -8.63 -7.46
CA ALA A 29 -19.57 -9.72 -7.05
C ALA A 29 -18.15 -9.30 -7.44
N GLY A 30 -17.37 -8.91 -6.44
CA GLY A 30 -15.94 -8.63 -6.55
C GLY A 30 -15.23 -9.95 -6.78
N ASP A 31 -15.53 -10.57 -7.92
CA ASP A 31 -14.58 -11.38 -8.65
C ASP A 31 -13.28 -10.61 -8.64
N GLY A 32 -12.20 -11.27 -8.24
CA GLY A 32 -10.88 -10.70 -8.03
C GLY A 32 -10.33 -10.10 -9.30
N LYS A 33 -10.85 -8.92 -9.67
CA LYS A 33 -10.28 -8.01 -10.63
C LYS A 33 -9.06 -7.43 -9.95
N LYS A 34 -8.01 -8.26 -9.89
CA LYS A 34 -6.63 -7.83 -9.87
C LYS A 34 -6.58 -6.64 -10.81
N ALA A 35 -6.48 -5.44 -10.25
CA ALA A 35 -6.37 -4.22 -11.01
C ALA A 35 -5.08 -4.35 -11.83
N ALA A 36 -5.20 -4.92 -13.03
CA ALA A 36 -4.16 -4.94 -14.04
C ALA A 36 -4.14 -3.57 -14.73
N GLY A 37 -4.17 -2.51 -13.93
CA GLY A 37 -4.17 -1.13 -14.36
C GLY A 37 -3.13 -0.43 -13.51
N GLY A 38 -2.08 0.06 -14.16
CA GLY A 38 -1.01 0.76 -13.47
C GLY A 38 -1.53 1.94 -12.65
N VAL A 39 -0.86 2.21 -11.53
CA VAL A 39 -1.21 3.32 -10.62
C VAL A 39 -0.33 4.51 -10.93
N LYS A 40 -0.96 5.65 -11.19
CA LYS A 40 -0.27 6.94 -11.33
C LYS A 40 -0.32 7.67 -10.00
N VAL A 41 0.84 8.10 -9.50
CA VAL A 41 1.00 8.79 -8.22
C VAL A 41 1.78 10.07 -8.46
N THR A 42 1.27 11.18 -7.94
CA THR A 42 2.05 12.41 -7.80
C THR A 42 2.67 12.43 -6.42
N ASP A 43 3.99 12.49 -6.33
CA ASP A 43 4.69 12.53 -5.05
C ASP A 43 4.70 13.94 -4.43
N ALA A 44 5.22 14.05 -3.21
CA ALA A 44 5.29 15.31 -2.47
C ALA A 44 6.25 16.35 -3.11
N SER A 45 7.07 15.96 -4.08
CA SER A 45 7.93 16.86 -4.87
C SER A 45 7.29 17.29 -6.19
N GLY A 46 6.05 16.85 -6.47
CA GLY A 46 5.32 17.16 -7.70
C GLY A 46 5.73 16.29 -8.89
N ARG A 47 6.51 15.22 -8.67
CA ARG A 47 6.86 14.26 -9.73
C ARG A 47 5.72 13.28 -9.95
N GLU A 48 5.43 12.99 -11.20
CA GLU A 48 4.43 12.02 -11.58
C GLU A 48 5.09 10.67 -11.88
N ILE A 49 4.70 9.65 -11.14
CA ILE A 49 5.27 8.30 -11.22
C ILE A 49 4.16 7.34 -11.62
N THR A 50 4.39 6.53 -12.64
CA THR A 50 3.45 5.48 -13.08
C THR A 50 4.03 4.12 -12.74
N PHE A 51 3.28 3.34 -11.96
CA PHE A 51 3.60 1.96 -11.63
C PHE A 51 2.75 1.03 -12.48
N GLU A 52 3.34 0.31 -13.44
CA GLU A 52 2.59 -0.66 -14.27
C GLU A 52 1.99 -1.79 -13.43
N THR A 53 2.70 -2.18 -12.36
CA THR A 53 2.28 -3.20 -11.39
C THR A 53 2.44 -2.67 -9.97
N HIS A 54 1.66 -3.21 -9.03
CA HIS A 54 1.83 -2.87 -7.61
C HIS A 54 3.26 -3.21 -7.12
N PRO A 55 4.00 -2.23 -6.57
CA PRO A 55 5.33 -2.47 -6.02
C PRO A 55 5.23 -3.36 -4.78
N LYS A 56 6.23 -4.22 -4.59
CA LYS A 56 6.28 -5.17 -3.47
C LYS A 56 7.52 -4.99 -2.60
N ARG A 57 8.64 -4.60 -3.21
CA ARG A 57 9.95 -4.48 -2.56
C ARG A 57 10.28 -3.01 -2.32
N PHE A 58 10.49 -2.65 -1.07
CA PHE A 58 10.68 -1.26 -0.65
C PHE A 58 11.99 -1.08 0.11
N ALA A 59 12.58 0.10 -0.09
CA ALA A 59 13.67 0.61 0.71
C ALA A 59 13.24 1.94 1.34
N SER A 60 13.68 2.19 2.57
CA SER A 60 13.41 3.45 3.27
C SER A 60 14.63 3.98 3.99
N LEU A 61 14.77 5.31 4.01
CA LEU A 61 15.83 6.02 4.73
C LEU A 61 15.39 6.56 6.11
N THR A 62 14.11 6.38 6.47
CA THR A 62 13.58 6.75 7.78
C THR A 62 12.81 5.60 8.43
N VAL A 63 12.80 5.55 9.76
CA VAL A 63 12.08 4.51 10.51
C VAL A 63 10.56 4.66 10.32
N GLY A 64 10.04 5.90 10.30
CA GLY A 64 8.62 6.16 10.14
C GLY A 64 8.09 5.68 8.79
N ASP A 65 8.76 6.01 7.68
CA ASP A 65 8.35 5.54 6.36
C ASP A 65 8.45 4.02 6.24
N MET A 66 9.52 3.43 6.81
CA MET A 66 9.71 1.97 6.84
C MET A 66 8.55 1.27 7.57
N ASP A 67 8.17 1.78 8.75
CA ASP A 67 7.11 1.22 9.58
C ASP A 67 5.75 1.32 8.89
N ILE A 68 5.42 2.46 8.27
CA ILE A 68 4.19 2.64 7.48
C ILE A 68 4.13 1.61 6.35
N ILE A 69 5.21 1.44 5.57
CA ILE A 69 5.25 0.49 4.46
C ILE A 69 5.06 -0.94 4.98
N HIS A 70 5.73 -1.29 6.08
CA HIS A 70 5.65 -2.62 6.67
C HIS A 70 4.23 -2.94 7.14
N GLN A 71 3.56 -2.00 7.82
CA GLN A 71 2.17 -2.15 8.28
C GLN A 71 1.18 -2.28 7.11
N LEU A 72 1.49 -1.70 5.96
CA LEU A 72 0.72 -1.85 4.72
C LEU A 72 1.04 -3.16 3.97
N GLY A 73 1.90 -4.02 4.52
CA GLY A 73 2.26 -5.31 3.93
C GLY A 73 3.36 -5.26 2.87
N GLY A 74 4.10 -4.16 2.77
CA GLY A 74 5.26 -4.05 1.89
C GLY A 74 6.47 -4.84 2.40
N GLU A 75 7.22 -5.45 1.49
CA GLU A 75 8.47 -6.14 1.82
C GLU A 75 9.61 -5.13 1.96
N ILE A 76 10.16 -4.97 3.16
CA ILE A 76 11.32 -4.10 3.40
C ILE A 76 12.60 -4.86 3.07
N VAL A 77 13.30 -4.43 2.03
CA VAL A 77 14.59 -5.00 1.59
C VAL A 77 15.77 -4.14 2.02
N GLY A 78 15.53 -2.85 2.27
CA GLY A 78 16.52 -1.90 2.76
C GLY A 78 15.95 -1.05 3.90
N ARG A 79 16.60 -1.09 5.06
CA ARG A 79 16.21 -0.36 6.27
C ARG A 79 17.17 0.78 6.59
N PRO A 80 16.72 1.82 7.33
CA PRO A 80 17.63 2.84 7.82
C PRO A 80 18.60 2.28 8.88
N ASN A 81 19.74 2.94 9.03
CA ASN A 81 20.57 2.88 10.23
C ASN A 81 19.85 3.70 11.32
N ALA A 82 19.22 3.01 12.26
CA ALA A 82 18.62 3.60 13.43
C ALA A 82 18.95 2.75 14.66
N LYS A 83 19.14 3.41 15.81
CA LYS A 83 19.50 2.74 17.07
C LYS A 83 18.30 2.14 17.80
N ALA A 84 17.08 2.57 17.47
CA ALA A 84 15.84 2.15 18.11
C ALA A 84 14.66 2.30 17.15
N GLY A 85 13.53 1.68 17.49
CA GLY A 85 12.26 1.81 16.74
C GLY A 85 12.15 0.93 15.51
N ILE A 86 13.09 -0.01 15.30
CA ILE A 86 13.00 -1.01 14.23
C ILE A 86 12.43 -2.31 14.84
N PRO A 87 11.29 -2.83 14.34
CA PRO A 87 10.76 -4.14 14.69
C PRO A 87 11.78 -5.26 14.46
N GLU A 88 11.76 -6.30 15.31
CA GLU A 88 12.74 -7.40 15.27
C GLU A 88 12.76 -8.13 13.92
N ASP A 89 11.59 -8.33 13.31
CA ASP A 89 11.43 -9.02 12.04
C ASP A 89 11.98 -8.22 10.84
N LEU A 90 12.19 -6.92 11.01
CA LEU A 90 12.79 -6.01 10.03
C LEU A 90 14.31 -5.85 10.21
N LEU A 91 14.90 -6.32 11.31
CA LEU A 91 16.35 -6.26 11.53
C LEU A 91 17.15 -7.06 10.48
N LYS A 92 16.52 -8.06 9.86
CA LYS A 92 17.09 -8.87 8.78
C LYS A 92 17.23 -8.12 7.45
N ALA A 93 16.52 -7.00 7.27
CA ALA A 93 16.67 -6.17 6.09
C ALA A 93 18.04 -5.50 6.09
N GLU A 94 18.61 -5.31 4.90
CA GLU A 94 19.96 -4.76 4.76
C GLU A 94 19.97 -3.29 5.19
N GLU A 95 20.99 -2.90 5.95
CA GLU A 95 21.14 -1.51 6.36
C GLU A 95 21.70 -0.65 5.23
N ILE A 96 20.94 0.37 4.84
CA ILE A 96 21.24 1.23 3.67
C ILE A 96 21.59 2.68 4.05
N GLY A 97 21.97 2.92 5.31
CA GLY A 97 22.30 4.26 5.80
C GLY A 97 21.06 5.04 6.26
N ASN A 98 21.06 6.36 6.13
CA ASN A 98 19.94 7.21 6.55
C ASN A 98 19.77 8.40 5.61
N THR A 99 18.79 9.26 5.86
CA THR A 99 18.48 10.43 5.02
C THR A 99 19.68 11.35 4.77
N HIS A 100 20.58 11.49 5.73
CA HIS A 100 21.76 12.36 5.61
C HIS A 100 22.97 11.65 5.00
N GLN A 101 23.08 10.34 5.21
CA GLN A 101 24.18 9.50 4.72
C GLN A 101 23.63 8.21 4.11
N PRO A 102 23.01 8.29 2.91
CA PRO A 102 22.47 7.11 2.22
C PRO A 102 23.60 6.30 1.59
N ASN A 103 23.51 4.96 1.66
CA ASN A 103 24.41 4.07 0.93
C ASN A 103 23.79 3.70 -0.42
N ILE A 104 24.05 4.52 -1.45
CA ILE A 104 23.46 4.38 -2.79
C ILE A 104 23.83 3.03 -3.43
N GLU A 105 25.06 2.55 -3.25
CA GLU A 105 25.52 1.29 -3.86
C GLU A 105 24.77 0.09 -3.30
N LYS A 106 24.54 0.05 -1.98
CA LYS A 106 23.69 -0.96 -1.35
C LYS A 106 22.25 -0.87 -1.83
N ILE A 107 21.66 0.34 -1.85
CA ILE A 107 20.26 0.54 -2.28
C ILE A 107 20.04 -0.03 -3.68
N VAL A 108 20.92 0.29 -4.62
CA VAL A 108 20.85 -0.24 -5.99
C VAL A 108 21.01 -1.76 -6.01
N SER A 109 21.98 -2.29 -5.27
CA SER A 109 22.29 -3.73 -5.27
C SER A 109 21.09 -4.57 -4.80
N LEU A 110 20.28 -4.02 -3.90
CA LEU A 110 19.07 -4.65 -3.37
C LEU A 110 17.89 -4.67 -4.37
N LYS A 111 17.96 -3.85 -5.43
CA LYS A 111 16.93 -3.70 -6.46
C LYS A 111 15.52 -3.56 -5.87
N PRO A 112 15.26 -2.53 -5.03
CA PRO A 112 13.91 -2.23 -4.60
C PRO A 112 13.07 -1.73 -5.78
N ASP A 113 11.76 -1.96 -5.74
CA ASP A 113 10.82 -1.37 -6.69
C ASP A 113 10.67 0.13 -6.42
N VAL A 114 10.67 0.51 -5.13
CA VAL A 114 10.49 1.88 -4.66
C VAL A 114 11.45 2.18 -3.51
N LEU A 115 12.14 3.32 -3.61
CA LEU A 115 12.83 3.96 -2.49
C LEU A 115 11.96 5.12 -1.98
N ILE A 116 11.56 5.06 -0.70
CA ILE A 116 10.90 6.18 -0.04
C ILE A 116 11.96 7.05 0.66
N ALA A 117 11.93 8.34 0.35
CA ALA A 117 12.88 9.33 0.86
C ALA A 117 12.21 10.71 0.98
N ASN A 118 12.78 11.58 1.81
CA ASN A 118 12.27 12.93 2.03
C ASN A 118 12.43 13.83 0.79
N VAL A 119 11.58 14.86 0.69
CA VAL A 119 11.62 15.84 -0.40
C VAL A 119 13.00 16.50 -0.48
N GLY A 120 13.60 16.54 -1.67
CA GLY A 120 14.94 17.09 -1.91
C GLY A 120 16.09 16.09 -1.77
N PHE A 121 15.80 14.82 -1.45
CA PHE A 121 16.81 13.74 -1.49
C PHE A 121 17.48 13.60 -2.87
N ASP A 122 16.69 13.78 -3.93
CA ASP A 122 17.12 13.74 -5.33
C ASP A 122 18.19 14.78 -5.66
N LYS A 123 18.17 15.95 -5.02
CA LYS A 123 19.21 16.99 -5.19
C LYS A 123 20.60 16.55 -4.73
N ASN A 124 20.64 15.62 -3.77
CA ASN A 124 21.89 15.11 -3.21
C ASN A 124 22.45 13.92 -4.00
N ILE A 125 21.67 13.37 -4.94
CA ILE A 125 22.14 12.33 -5.85
C ILE A 125 22.47 12.99 -7.19
N PRO A 126 23.74 12.93 -7.63
CA PRO A 126 24.08 13.40 -8.97
C PRO A 126 23.19 12.74 -10.02
N ALA A 127 22.55 13.53 -10.89
CA ALA A 127 21.57 13.05 -11.87
C ALA A 127 22.09 11.88 -12.74
N TRP A 128 23.40 11.79 -12.97
CA TRP A 128 24.03 10.67 -13.70
C TRP A 128 23.88 9.32 -12.99
N ARG A 129 23.86 9.28 -11.65
CA ARG A 129 23.65 8.04 -10.89
C ARG A 129 22.22 7.53 -11.05
N ILE A 130 21.22 8.42 -11.00
CA ILE A 130 19.82 8.01 -11.13
C ILE A 130 19.55 7.44 -12.53
N LYS A 131 20.06 8.06 -13.60
CA LYS A 131 19.86 7.56 -14.97
C LYS A 131 20.63 6.25 -15.25
N ALA A 132 21.76 6.02 -14.59
CA ALA A 132 22.49 4.76 -14.70
C ALA A 132 21.75 3.58 -14.05
N TYR A 133 20.96 3.85 -13.00
CA TYR A 133 20.22 2.82 -12.25
C TYR A 133 18.74 2.72 -12.66
N GLY A 134 18.12 3.82 -13.08
CA GLY A 134 16.83 3.87 -13.75
C GLY A 134 17.01 3.61 -15.23
N ARG A 135 17.02 2.32 -15.58
CA ARG A 135 17.19 1.78 -16.93
C ARG A 135 16.33 2.53 -17.96
N SER A 136 16.97 2.84 -19.10
CA SER A 136 16.50 3.43 -20.36
C SER A 136 15.01 3.38 -20.65
#